data_AF-A0A4D9DN06-F1
#
_entry.id   AF-A0A4D9DN06-F1
#
_cell.length_a   1.000
_cell.length_b   1.000
_cell.length_c   1.000
_cell.angle_alpha   90.00
_cell.angle_beta   90.00
_cell.angle_gamma   90.00
#
_symmetry.space_group_name_H-M   'P 1'
#
loop_
_entity.id
_entity.type
_entity.pdbx_description
1 polymer ?
#
loop_
_entity_poly.entity_id
_entity_poly.type
_entity_poly.pdbx_seq_one_letter_code
_entity_poly.pdbx_strand_id
1 'polypeptide(L)'
;MGVFYCPLCRLTAFTGRRHLYSGSHQQRLREALGRLQAKVQLARKMLKNAVVVKYEAGEHEQLFWCLCCKQEVKRHLSHGSLTVLHGGLLQHMASLEHKKEANKFWWENKAEAKLKQQFLISPEDYERFKSSLVKALDAYEEKEDEVIKEMASHIREVEQSRQEMVHAVLEPQTGTEFCDESSAFSTPGGHKSDTTTITEEQLGPSAIQITPDLDWMEGNHALTFIGHQVKLGGGGGLQSHFPFFMGTGISDHS
;
A
#
# COMPACT_ATOMS: atom_id res chain seq x y z
N MET A 1 48.61 -15.90 14.44
CA MET A 1 48.11 -14.63 13.88
C MET A 1 46.90 -14.95 13.02
N GLY A 2 45.71 -14.48 13.38
CA GLY A 2 44.48 -14.82 12.65
C GLY A 2 44.23 -13.85 11.49
N VAL A 3 43.96 -14.39 10.31
CA VAL A 3 43.49 -13.62 9.15
C VAL A 3 42.03 -13.24 9.38
N PHE A 4 41.67 -11.97 9.20
CA PHE A 4 40.30 -11.49 9.36
C PHE A 4 39.90 -10.61 8.17
N TYR A 5 38.80 -10.94 7.50
CA TYR A 5 38.23 -10.07 6.48
C TYR A 5 37.20 -9.11 7.09
N CYS A 6 37.35 -7.81 6.81
CA CYS A 6 36.43 -6.79 7.27
C CYS A 6 35.51 -6.32 6.13
N PRO A 7 34.18 -6.60 6.18
CA PRO A 7 33.25 -6.18 5.13
C PRO A 7 33.14 -4.66 4.96
N LEU A 8 33.27 -3.89 6.05
CA LEU A 8 33.24 -2.43 6.00
C LEU A 8 34.48 -1.84 5.33
N CYS A 9 35.65 -2.39 5.63
CA CYS A 9 36.89 -1.92 5.05
C CYS A 9 37.18 -2.55 3.67
N ARG A 10 36.53 -3.67 3.33
CA ARG A 10 36.84 -4.53 2.17
C ARG A 10 38.31 -4.95 2.13
N LEU A 11 38.86 -5.24 3.31
CA LEU A 11 40.27 -5.55 3.49
C LEU A 11 40.44 -6.77 4.39
N THR A 12 41.41 -7.59 4.03
CA THR A 12 41.90 -8.67 4.88
C THR A 12 42.98 -8.13 5.81
N ALA A 13 42.68 -8.08 7.11
CA ALA A 13 43.59 -7.65 8.15
C ALA A 13 44.34 -8.87 8.73
N PHE A 14 45.66 -8.84 8.64
CA PHE A 14 46.54 -9.83 9.27
C PHE A 14 46.73 -9.60 10.78
N THR A 15 46.31 -8.43 11.28
CA THR A 15 46.28 -8.09 12.70
C THR A 15 45.06 -8.67 13.44
N GLY A 16 44.22 -9.45 12.74
CA GLY A 16 42.97 -9.99 13.24
C GLY A 16 41.95 -8.89 13.58
N ARG A 17 41.18 -9.08 14.64
CA ARG A 17 40.15 -8.10 15.08
C ARG A 17 40.70 -6.78 15.63
N ARG A 18 42.03 -6.64 15.82
CA ARG A 18 42.62 -5.36 16.26
C ARG A 18 42.39 -4.22 15.27
N HIS A 19 42.26 -4.50 13.97
CA HIS A 19 42.01 -3.46 12.96
C HIS A 19 40.69 -2.70 13.21
N LEU A 20 39.72 -3.28 13.93
CA LEU A 20 38.45 -2.62 14.28
C LEU A 20 38.67 -1.35 15.13
N TYR A 21 39.78 -1.28 15.85
CA TYR A 21 40.14 -0.12 16.68
C TYR A 21 40.99 0.91 15.91
N SER A 22 41.31 0.66 14.64
CA SER A 22 42.07 1.61 13.83
C SER A 22 41.24 2.85 13.50
N GLY A 23 41.88 4.02 13.46
CA GLY A 23 41.23 5.27 13.08
C GLY A 23 40.60 5.23 11.69
N SER A 24 41.21 4.49 10.74
CA SER A 24 40.68 4.34 9.39
C SER A 24 39.39 3.50 9.35
N HIS A 25 39.31 2.41 10.10
CA HIS A 25 38.07 1.64 10.25
C HIS A 25 36.98 2.49 10.91
N GLN A 26 37.30 3.14 12.03
CA GLN A 26 36.34 3.96 12.77
C GLN A 26 35.82 5.14 11.94
N GLN A 27 36.67 5.77 11.12
CA GLN A 27 36.26 6.82 10.21
C GLN A 27 35.27 6.31 9.15
N ARG A 28 35.58 5.19 8.48
CA ARG A 28 34.68 4.58 7.48
C ARG A 28 33.35 4.15 8.10
N LEU A 29 33.39 3.62 9.32
CA LEU A 29 32.20 3.25 10.08
C LEU A 29 31.32 4.47 10.36
N ARG A 30 31.90 5.58 10.84
CA ARG A 30 31.17 6.83 11.08
C ARG A 30 30.53 7.38 9.81
N GLU A 31 31.23 7.39 8.69
CA GLU A 31 30.68 7.84 7.41
C GLU A 31 29.53 6.95 6.93
N ALA A 32 29.67 5.63 7.06
CA ALA A 32 28.61 4.69 6.68
C ALA A 32 27.37 4.85 7.58
N LEU A 33 27.57 5.01 8.89
CA LEU A 33 26.51 5.27 9.84
C LEU A 33 25.85 6.64 9.60
N GLY A 34 26.61 7.68 9.27
CA GLY A 34 26.08 9.01 8.94
C GLY A 34 25.14 8.99 7.73
N ARG A 35 25.47 8.22 6.69
CA ARG A 35 24.58 8.03 5.52
C ARG A 35 23.27 7.32 5.89
N LEU A 36 23.34 6.30 6.76
CA LEU A 36 22.14 5.62 7.24
C LEU A 36 21.31 6.53 8.15
N GLN A 37 21.98 7.29 9.03
CA GLN A 37 21.37 8.21 9.96
C GLN A 37 20.56 9.28 9.22
N ALA A 38 21.10 9.87 8.14
CA ALA A 38 20.38 10.84 7.32
C ALA A 38 19.04 10.29 6.79
N LYS A 39 19.02 9.02 6.35
CA LYS A 39 17.79 8.35 5.88
C LYS A 39 16.80 8.11 7.02
N VAL A 40 17.29 7.66 8.18
CA VAL A 40 16.45 7.42 9.36
C VAL A 40 15.87 8.75 9.89
N GLN A 41 16.65 9.83 9.89
CA GLN A 41 16.17 11.15 10.32
C GLN A 41 15.10 11.71 9.38
N LEU A 42 15.22 11.49 8.07
CA LEU A 42 14.18 11.86 7.12
C LEU A 42 12.87 11.11 7.41
N ALA A 43 12.97 9.79 7.63
CA ALA A 43 11.81 8.98 7.97
C ALA A 43 11.19 9.37 9.33
N ARG A 44 12.01 9.70 10.34
CA ARG A 44 11.52 10.12 11.67
C ARG A 44 10.61 11.34 11.62
N LYS A 45 10.79 12.24 10.64
CA LYS A 45 9.89 13.39 10.44
C LYS A 45 8.46 12.95 10.14
N MET A 46 8.28 11.76 9.55
CA MET A 46 6.98 11.21 9.19
C MET A 46 6.27 10.54 10.37
N LEU A 47 6.93 10.35 11.53
CA LEU A 47 6.31 9.71 12.70
C LEU A 47 5.08 10.46 13.22
N LYS A 48 5.06 11.79 13.07
CA LYS A 48 3.96 12.64 13.52
C LYS A 48 2.92 12.92 12.44
N ASN A 49 3.38 12.95 11.19
CA ASN A 49 2.60 13.29 10.01
C ASN A 49 2.98 12.31 8.90
N ALA A 50 2.32 11.15 8.90
CA ALA A 50 2.42 10.20 7.82
C ALA A 50 1.92 10.84 6.51
N VAL A 51 2.54 10.46 5.40
CA VAL A 51 2.18 10.99 4.08
C VAL A 51 1.74 9.82 3.22
N VAL A 52 0.48 9.86 2.80
CA VAL A 52 -0.13 8.92 1.87
C VAL A 52 -0.27 9.61 0.52
N VAL A 53 0.15 8.91 -0.52
CA VAL A 53 0.06 9.37 -1.91
C VAL A 53 -0.42 8.24 -2.81
N LYS A 54 -0.85 8.58 -4.02
CA LYS A 54 -1.13 7.61 -5.07
C LYS A 54 0.14 6.83 -5.43
N TYR A 55 0.00 5.55 -5.75
CA TYR A 55 1.09 4.68 -6.16
C TYR A 55 1.65 5.08 -7.53
N GLU A 56 2.98 5.10 -7.63
CA GLU A 56 3.73 5.38 -8.85
C GLU A 56 4.97 4.50 -8.85
N ALA A 57 5.05 3.53 -9.77
CA ALA A 57 6.10 2.50 -9.73
C ALA A 57 7.52 3.08 -9.79
N GLY A 58 7.74 4.13 -10.59
CA GLY A 58 9.06 4.77 -10.73
C GLY A 58 9.54 5.48 -9.45
N GLU A 59 8.63 5.94 -8.60
CA GLU A 59 8.95 6.71 -7.40
C GLU A 59 8.85 5.87 -6.11
N HIS A 60 7.95 4.89 -6.07
CA HIS A 60 7.55 4.25 -4.81
C HIS A 60 8.17 2.86 -4.58
N GLU A 61 8.74 2.22 -5.60
CA GLU A 61 9.47 0.94 -5.47
C GLU A 61 10.91 1.10 -4.95
N GLN A 62 11.28 2.30 -4.52
CA GLN A 62 12.64 2.59 -4.11
C GLN A 62 13.07 1.78 -2.88
N LEU A 63 14.21 1.09 -2.99
CA LEU A 63 14.85 0.36 -1.90
C LEU A 63 15.94 1.19 -1.22
N PHE A 64 16.35 0.75 -0.03
CA PHE A 64 17.59 1.18 0.58
C PHE A 64 18.32 -0.01 1.23
N TRP A 65 19.65 0.05 1.19
CA TRP A 65 20.48 -0.93 1.90
C TRP A 65 20.57 -0.60 3.39
N CYS A 66 20.16 -1.55 4.25
CA CYS A 66 20.39 -1.46 5.69
C CYS A 66 21.76 -2.04 6.05
N LEU A 67 22.64 -1.20 6.60
CA LEU A 67 24.00 -1.60 6.96
C LEU A 67 24.04 -2.65 8.09
N CYS A 68 23.11 -2.53 9.05
CA CYS A 68 23.03 -3.43 10.20
C CYS A 68 22.61 -4.84 9.78
N CYS A 69 21.54 -4.93 9.00
CA CYS A 69 20.90 -6.18 8.59
C CYS A 69 21.54 -6.79 7.34
N LYS A 70 22.32 -6.00 6.58
CA LYS A 70 22.98 -6.42 5.33
C LYS A 70 21.97 -6.93 4.30
N GLN A 71 20.86 -6.20 4.17
CA GLN A 71 19.78 -6.51 3.23
C GLN A 71 19.21 -5.23 2.61
N GLU A 72 18.55 -5.39 1.47
CA GLU A 72 17.72 -4.36 0.87
C GLU A 72 16.35 -4.32 1.56
N VAL A 73 15.86 -3.12 1.78
CA VAL A 73 14.61 -2.85 2.48
C VAL A 73 13.82 -1.83 1.69
N LYS A 74 12.51 -2.02 1.60
CA LYS A 74 11.61 -1.04 0.96
C LYS A 74 11.69 0.29 1.70
N ARG A 75 11.86 1.38 0.97
CA ARG A 75 11.86 2.72 1.56
C ARG A 75 10.45 3.14 1.90
N HIS A 76 9.56 3.05 0.91
CA HIS A 76 8.13 3.33 1.04
C HIS A 76 7.36 2.04 1.27
N LEU A 77 6.10 2.15 1.69
CA LEU A 77 5.22 1.02 1.88
C LEU A 77 4.00 1.20 0.98
N SER A 78 3.93 0.40 -0.09
CA SER A 78 2.91 0.50 -1.11
C SER A 78 1.92 -0.65 -0.99
N HIS A 79 0.63 -0.34 -1.12
CA HIS A 79 -0.46 -1.30 -1.10
C HIS A 79 -1.56 -0.83 -2.06
N GLY A 80 -1.90 -1.68 -3.04
CA GLY A 80 -2.86 -1.33 -4.09
C GLY A 80 -2.46 -0.05 -4.84
N SER A 81 -3.37 0.91 -4.89
CA SER A 81 -3.18 2.21 -5.55
C SER A 81 -2.52 3.28 -4.66
N LEU A 82 -2.09 2.95 -3.44
CA LEU A 82 -1.56 3.91 -2.47
C LEU A 82 -0.14 3.58 -2.02
N THR A 83 0.55 4.60 -1.54
CA THR A 83 1.88 4.49 -0.92
C THR A 83 2.01 5.39 0.29
N VAL A 84 2.53 4.79 1.37
CA VAL A 84 2.97 5.50 2.57
C VAL A 84 4.44 5.84 2.45
N LEU A 85 4.76 7.13 2.40
CA LEU A 85 6.15 7.56 2.27
C LEU A 85 6.96 7.21 3.52
N HIS A 86 8.17 6.66 3.30
CA HIS A 86 9.05 6.16 4.36
C HIS A 86 8.48 5.04 5.25
N GLY A 87 7.28 4.52 4.98
CA GLY A 87 6.62 3.51 5.81
C GLY A 87 7.44 2.22 5.95
N GLY A 88 8.03 1.73 4.86
CA GLY A 88 8.82 0.50 4.88
C GLY A 88 10.12 0.64 5.69
N LEU A 89 10.76 1.82 5.60
CA LEU A 89 11.92 2.14 6.42
C LEU A 89 11.55 2.20 7.91
N LEU A 90 10.46 2.88 8.26
CA LEU A 90 9.98 2.98 9.64
C LEU A 90 9.64 1.61 10.23
N GLN A 91 8.90 0.78 9.49
CA GLN A 91 8.56 -0.59 9.86
C GLN A 91 9.83 -1.43 10.11
N HIS A 92 10.82 -1.35 9.23
CA HIS A 92 12.07 -2.07 9.41
C HIS A 92 12.86 -1.58 10.63
N MET A 93 12.98 -0.27 10.84
CA MET A 93 13.71 0.29 12.00
C MET A 93 13.04 0.01 13.35
N ALA A 94 11.74 -0.25 13.36
CA ALA A 94 10.97 -0.64 14.55
C ALA A 94 10.98 -2.15 14.80
N SER A 95 11.45 -2.98 13.85
CA SER A 95 11.36 -4.43 13.97
C SER A 95 12.33 -5.01 15.01
N LEU A 96 11.90 -6.11 15.63
CA LEU A 96 12.75 -6.85 16.58
C LEU A 96 13.98 -7.47 15.89
N GLU A 97 13.86 -7.85 14.62
CA GLU A 97 14.95 -8.37 13.81
C GLU A 97 16.05 -7.33 13.61
N HIS A 98 15.67 -6.11 13.19
CA HIS A 98 16.61 -5.01 13.05
C HIS A 98 17.25 -4.66 14.38
N LYS A 99 16.49 -4.62 15.48
CA LYS A 99 17.05 -4.38 16.82
C LYS A 99 18.14 -5.40 17.18
N LYS A 100 17.93 -6.69 16.88
CA LYS A 100 18.92 -7.75 17.12
C LYS A 100 20.17 -7.58 16.24
N GLU A 101 19.99 -7.39 14.94
CA GLU A 101 21.12 -7.22 14.02
C GLU A 101 21.88 -5.91 14.26
N ALA A 102 21.20 -4.82 14.63
CA ALA A 102 21.84 -3.58 15.05
C ALA A 102 22.68 -3.79 16.32
N ASN A 103 22.19 -4.54 17.31
CA ASN A 103 22.97 -4.87 18.51
C ASN A 103 24.27 -5.61 18.13
N LYS A 104 24.15 -6.63 17.29
CA LYS A 104 25.26 -7.44 16.80
C LYS A 104 26.24 -6.61 16.00
N PHE A 105 25.75 -5.81 15.05
CA PHE A 105 26.56 -4.92 14.22
C PHE A 105 27.39 -3.95 15.06
N TRP A 106 26.78 -3.34 16.10
CA TRP A 106 27.49 -2.45 17.02
C TRP A 106 28.63 -3.15 17.74
N TRP A 107 28.38 -4.36 18.23
CA TRP A 107 29.39 -5.15 18.95
C TRP A 107 30.52 -5.65 18.03
N GLU A 108 30.18 -6.06 16.81
CA GLU A 108 31.11 -6.56 15.81
C GLU A 108 32.06 -5.46 15.31
N ASN A 109 31.56 -4.24 15.12
CA ASN A 109 32.33 -3.12 14.55
C ASN A 109 32.89 -2.15 15.61
N LYS A 110 32.67 -2.44 16.91
CA LYS A 110 33.10 -1.56 18.02
C LYS A 110 32.61 -0.13 17.83
N ALA A 111 31.35 0.01 17.40
CA ALA A 111 30.72 1.30 17.15
C ALA A 111 30.41 2.03 18.47
N GLU A 112 30.33 3.36 18.40
CA GLU A 112 30.02 4.20 19.56
C GLU A 112 28.60 3.92 20.08
N ALA A 113 28.49 3.48 21.34
CA ALA A 113 27.22 3.07 21.93
C ALA A 113 26.17 4.20 22.01
N LYS A 114 26.63 5.45 22.19
CA LYS A 114 25.77 6.64 22.30
C LYS A 114 24.96 6.91 21.02
N LEU A 115 25.46 6.50 19.86
CA LEU A 115 24.81 6.76 18.57
C LEU A 115 23.73 5.72 18.24
N LYS A 116 23.73 4.56 18.89
CA LYS A 116 22.88 3.42 18.55
C LYS A 116 21.39 3.75 18.58
N GLN A 117 20.94 4.49 19.58
CA GLN A 117 19.52 4.83 19.75
C GLN A 117 18.96 5.62 18.57
N GLN A 118 19.82 6.31 17.82
CA GLN A 118 19.41 7.10 16.67
C GLN A 118 18.94 6.22 15.50
N PHE A 119 19.33 4.95 15.48
CA PHE A 119 19.03 3.96 14.44
C PHE A 119 17.91 2.98 14.82
N LEU A 120 17.28 3.18 15.99
CA LEU A 120 16.18 2.36 16.47
C LEU A 120 14.93 3.21 16.63
N ILE A 121 13.79 2.71 16.17
CA ILE A 121 12.50 3.33 16.45
C ILE A 121 11.87 2.58 17.62
N SER A 122 11.43 3.31 18.64
CA SER A 122 10.79 2.67 19.79
C SER A 122 9.40 2.18 19.40
N PRO A 123 8.86 1.15 20.06
CA PRO A 123 7.49 0.69 19.82
C PRO A 123 6.48 1.84 19.94
N GLU A 124 6.67 2.73 20.93
CA GLU A 124 5.78 3.87 21.18
C GLU A 124 5.80 4.88 20.03
N ASP A 125 6.98 5.17 19.47
CA ASP A 125 7.11 6.03 18.30
C ASP A 125 6.48 5.38 17.06
N TYR A 126 6.59 4.06 16.92
CA TYR A 126 5.95 3.34 15.82
C TYR A 126 4.42 3.31 15.93
N GLU A 127 3.87 3.17 17.14
CA GLU A 127 2.42 3.28 17.38
C GLU A 127 1.89 4.70 17.11
N ARG A 128 2.67 5.74 17.43
CA ARG A 128 2.35 7.12 17.02
C ARG A 128 2.29 7.26 15.50
N PHE A 129 3.23 6.63 14.79
CA PHE A 129 3.22 6.61 13.33
C PHE A 129 1.99 5.90 12.77
N LYS A 130 1.63 4.72 13.30
CA LYS A 130 0.39 4.04 12.89
C LYS A 130 -0.85 4.91 13.11
N SER A 131 -0.93 5.57 14.26
CA SER A 131 -2.03 6.50 14.57
C SER A 131 -2.09 7.68 13.60
N SER A 132 -0.93 8.24 13.23
CA SER A 132 -0.86 9.29 12.21
C SER A 132 -1.20 8.78 10.81
N LEU A 133 -0.86 7.53 10.50
CA LEU A 133 -1.15 6.90 9.21
C LEU A 133 -2.66 6.73 9.01
N VAL A 134 -3.39 6.25 10.02
CA VAL A 134 -4.86 6.14 9.95
C VAL A 134 -5.46 7.51 9.60
N LYS A 135 -5.08 8.57 10.32
CA LYS A 135 -5.55 9.93 10.03
C LYS A 135 -5.19 10.41 8.62
N ALA A 136 -4.01 10.05 8.12
CA ALA A 136 -3.57 10.43 6.79
C ALA A 136 -4.32 9.66 5.69
N LEU A 137 -4.74 8.42 5.95
CA LEU A 137 -5.60 7.64 5.06
C LEU A 137 -7.00 8.24 5.02
N ASP A 138 -7.60 8.53 6.18
CA ASP A 138 -8.92 9.17 6.27
C ASP A 138 -8.94 10.50 5.50
N ALA A 139 -7.93 11.35 5.71
CA ALA A 139 -7.80 12.63 5.02
C ALA A 139 -7.54 12.49 3.51
N TYR A 140 -6.89 11.42 3.08
CA TYR A 140 -6.70 11.14 1.66
C TYR A 140 -8.03 10.74 1.00
N GLU A 141 -8.80 9.86 1.64
CA GLU A 141 -10.11 9.42 1.17
C GLU A 141 -11.10 10.59 1.06
N GLU A 142 -11.20 11.42 2.11
CA GLU A 142 -12.06 12.63 2.09
C GLU A 142 -11.69 13.57 0.93
N LYS A 143 -10.40 13.71 0.63
CA LYS A 143 -9.95 14.54 -0.49
C LYS A 143 -10.35 13.95 -1.84
N GLU A 144 -10.23 12.64 -2.02
CA GLU A 144 -10.66 11.98 -3.26
C GLU A 144 -12.18 12.06 -3.44
N ASP A 145 -12.96 11.93 -2.36
CA ASP A 145 -14.42 12.07 -2.39
C ASP A 145 -14.86 13.47 -2.83
N GLU A 146 -14.22 14.52 -2.33
CA GLU A 146 -14.52 15.88 -2.76
C GLU A 146 -14.18 16.09 -4.25
N VAL A 147 -13.09 15.51 -4.76
CA VAL A 147 -12.77 15.54 -6.19
C VAL A 147 -13.84 14.82 -7.02
N ILE A 148 -14.32 13.66 -6.57
CA ILE A 148 -15.39 12.91 -7.25
C ILE A 148 -16.69 13.74 -7.27
N LYS A 149 -17.03 14.38 -6.15
CA LYS A 149 -18.23 15.20 -6.01
C LYS A 149 -18.18 16.44 -6.89
N GLU A 150 -17.03 17.11 -6.98
CA GLU A 150 -16.80 18.26 -7.86
C GLU A 150 -16.95 17.86 -9.34
N MET A 151 -16.35 16.73 -9.72
CA MET A 151 -16.48 16.20 -11.08
C MET A 151 -17.94 15.83 -11.40
N ALA A 152 -18.66 15.25 -10.44
CA ALA A 152 -20.07 14.93 -10.60
C ALA A 152 -20.97 16.19 -10.70
N SER A 153 -20.70 17.26 -9.95
CA SER A 153 -21.41 18.54 -10.11
C SER A 153 -21.17 19.14 -11.49
N HIS A 154 -19.92 19.12 -11.95
CA HIS A 154 -19.59 19.64 -13.28
C HIS A 154 -20.33 18.89 -14.39
N ILE A 155 -20.40 17.55 -14.31
CA ILE A 155 -21.17 16.74 -15.27
C ILE A 155 -22.65 17.12 -15.27
N ARG A 156 -23.26 17.32 -14.09
CA ARG A 156 -24.67 17.72 -13.98
C ARG A 156 -24.93 19.10 -14.59
N GLU A 157 -24.06 20.07 -14.34
CA GLU A 157 -24.18 21.43 -14.89
C GLU A 157 -24.05 21.46 -16.41
N VAL A 158 -23.09 20.70 -16.96
CA VAL A 158 -22.90 20.57 -18.41
C VAL A 158 -24.11 19.90 -19.05
N GLU A 159 -24.63 18.83 -18.46
CA GLU A 159 -25.80 18.13 -18.97
C GLU A 159 -27.06 19.00 -18.89
N GLN A 160 -27.24 19.75 -17.80
CA GLN A 160 -28.34 20.72 -17.68
C GLN A 160 -28.24 21.77 -18.78
N SER A 161 -27.07 22.37 -18.98
CA SER A 161 -26.85 23.37 -20.04
C SER A 161 -27.13 22.80 -21.44
N ARG A 162 -26.77 21.53 -21.68
CA ARG A 162 -27.06 20.82 -22.93
C ARG A 162 -28.57 20.64 -23.13
N GLN A 163 -29.29 20.23 -22.09
CA GLN A 163 -30.74 20.06 -22.14
C GLN A 163 -31.46 21.39 -22.38
N GLU A 164 -31.05 22.46 -21.73
CA GLU A 164 -31.59 23.81 -21.93
C GLU A 164 -31.39 24.30 -23.37
N MET A 165 -30.20 24.10 -23.95
CA MET A 165 -29.91 24.45 -25.34
C MET A 165 -30.78 23.65 -26.32
N VAL A 166 -30.91 22.33 -26.12
CA VAL A 166 -31.75 21.48 -26.97
C VAL A 166 -33.21 21.90 -26.87
N HIS A 167 -33.70 22.19 -25.67
CA HIS A 167 -35.06 22.69 -25.46
C HIS A 167 -35.30 24.00 -26.20
N ALA A 168 -34.38 24.98 -26.09
CA ALA A 168 -34.49 26.27 -26.78
C ALA A 168 -34.51 26.15 -28.32
N VAL A 169 -33.84 25.15 -28.90
CA VAL A 169 -33.87 24.89 -30.36
C VAL A 169 -35.20 24.23 -30.78
N LEU A 170 -35.80 23.42 -29.91
CA LEU A 170 -37.01 22.66 -30.20
C LEU A 170 -38.30 23.38 -29.80
N GLU A 171 -38.24 24.49 -29.04
CA GLU A 171 -39.43 25.29 -28.73
C GLU A 171 -40.10 25.79 -30.03
N PRO A 172 -41.37 25.42 -30.28
CA PRO A 172 -42.12 26.00 -31.39
C PRO A 172 -42.25 27.50 -31.16
N GLN A 173 -41.94 28.31 -32.18
CA GLN A 173 -42.34 29.71 -32.23
C GLN A 173 -43.88 29.77 -32.17
N THR A 174 -44.46 29.80 -30.98
CA THR A 174 -45.86 30.18 -30.78
C THR A 174 -45.96 31.67 -31.05
N GLY A 175 -46.02 31.98 -32.34
CA GLY A 175 -46.49 33.26 -32.83
C GLY A 175 -47.85 33.52 -32.21
N THR A 176 -47.93 34.63 -31.49
CA THR A 176 -49.13 35.26 -30.96
C THR A 176 -50.30 35.09 -31.91
N GLU A 177 -51.33 34.35 -31.48
CA GLU A 177 -52.65 34.36 -32.11
C GLU A 177 -53.23 35.77 -31.98
N PHE A 178 -53.38 36.45 -33.12
CA PHE A 178 -54.40 37.48 -33.28
C PHE A 178 -55.58 36.80 -33.98
N CYS A 179 -56.72 36.75 -33.32
CA CYS A 179 -57.96 36.25 -33.90
C CYS A 179 -58.33 37.08 -35.13
N ASP A 180 -58.59 36.42 -36.26
CA ASP A 180 -59.76 36.74 -37.07
C ASP A 180 -60.19 35.53 -37.93
N GLU A 181 -61.49 35.31 -37.88
CA GLU A 181 -62.23 34.18 -38.42
C GLU A 181 -62.42 34.30 -39.94
N SER A 182 -62.05 33.28 -40.73
CA SER A 182 -62.85 32.89 -41.91
C SER A 182 -62.46 31.56 -42.57
N SER A 183 -63.47 30.68 -42.66
CA SER A 183 -63.89 29.92 -43.84
C SER A 183 -62.97 28.86 -44.49
N ALA A 184 -63.30 27.60 -44.18
CA ALA A 184 -63.43 26.39 -45.03
C ALA A 184 -62.50 26.18 -46.25
N PHE A 185 -61.81 25.02 -46.30
CA PHE A 185 -62.05 23.93 -47.27
C PHE A 185 -61.20 22.65 -46.98
N SER A 186 -61.64 21.56 -47.60
CA SER A 186 -61.47 20.10 -47.42
C SER A 186 -60.08 19.42 -47.42
N THR A 187 -60.05 18.21 -46.83
CA THR A 187 -59.05 17.09 -46.75
C THR A 187 -58.64 16.44 -48.10
N PRO A 188 -57.83 15.34 -48.19
CA PRO A 188 -56.72 14.80 -47.37
C PRO A 188 -55.46 14.44 -48.21
N GLY A 189 -54.28 14.23 -47.60
CA GLY A 189 -53.19 13.56 -48.33
C GLY A 189 -51.90 13.28 -47.56
N GLY A 190 -51.50 12.01 -47.54
CA GLY A 190 -50.09 11.63 -47.67
C GLY A 190 -49.35 11.16 -46.40
N HIS A 191 -49.27 9.85 -46.25
CA HIS A 191 -48.40 9.13 -45.32
C HIS A 191 -46.91 9.51 -45.44
N LYS A 192 -46.18 9.46 -44.32
CA LYS A 192 -45.05 8.53 -44.11
C LYS A 192 -44.56 8.58 -42.65
N SER A 193 -44.80 7.47 -41.95
CA SER A 193 -44.15 7.11 -40.70
C SER A 193 -42.78 6.53 -41.01
N ASP A 194 -41.74 6.93 -40.27
CA ASP A 194 -40.57 6.08 -40.07
C ASP A 194 -40.29 5.98 -38.58
N THR A 195 -40.56 4.78 -38.08
CA THR A 195 -40.20 4.23 -36.79
C THR A 195 -38.73 3.77 -36.88
N THR A 196 -37.89 4.10 -35.89
CA THR A 196 -36.68 3.29 -35.65
C THR A 196 -36.49 3.10 -34.16
N THR A 197 -36.44 1.84 -33.80
CA THR A 197 -36.47 1.24 -32.46
C THR A 197 -35.04 1.06 -31.94
N ILE A 198 -34.80 1.58 -30.74
CA ILE A 198 -34.08 1.02 -29.57
C ILE A 198 -33.09 -0.15 -29.78
N THR A 199 -31.90 -0.01 -29.17
CA THR A 199 -31.15 -1.07 -28.45
C THR A 199 -30.12 -0.34 -27.54
N GLU A 200 -30.40 -0.12 -26.25
CA GLU A 200 -29.99 -0.94 -25.08
C GLU A 200 -28.56 -1.52 -25.19
N GLU A 201 -27.63 -1.08 -24.33
CA GLU A 201 -27.29 -1.80 -23.09
C GLU A 201 -26.28 -1.05 -22.20
N GLN A 202 -26.76 -0.83 -20.98
CA GLN A 202 -26.16 -0.63 -19.66
C GLN A 202 -24.73 -1.15 -19.41
N LEU A 203 -23.91 -0.35 -18.71
CA LEU A 203 -22.93 -0.83 -17.72
C LEU A 203 -22.51 0.30 -16.77
N GLY A 204 -23.17 0.37 -15.62
CA GLY A 204 -22.71 1.13 -14.46
C GLY A 204 -21.68 0.32 -13.67
N PRO A 205 -20.63 0.93 -13.11
CA PRO A 205 -19.71 0.19 -12.26
C PRO A 205 -20.26 0.08 -10.84
N SER A 206 -20.39 -1.18 -10.42
CA SER A 206 -20.73 -1.66 -9.09
C SER A 206 -19.86 -0.99 -8.00
N ALA A 207 -20.52 -0.40 -7.01
CA ALA A 207 -19.88 0.07 -5.79
C ALA A 207 -19.43 -1.15 -4.96
N ILE A 208 -18.15 -1.45 -5.04
CA ILE A 208 -17.49 -2.40 -4.13
C ILE A 208 -17.25 -1.63 -2.83
N GLN A 209 -17.98 -1.98 -1.77
CA GLN A 209 -17.65 -1.53 -0.42
C GLN A 209 -16.34 -2.20 -0.01
N ILE A 210 -15.24 -1.44 0.00
CA ILE A 210 -13.97 -1.88 0.54
C ILE A 210 -13.94 -1.39 1.99
N THR A 211 -14.25 -2.28 2.92
CA THR A 211 -13.88 -2.09 4.33
C THR A 211 -12.34 -2.09 4.42
N PRO A 212 -11.70 -1.10 5.06
CA PRO A 212 -10.24 -1.09 5.18
C PRO A 212 -9.80 -2.21 6.12
N ASP A 213 -9.32 -3.30 5.55
CA ASP A 213 -8.62 -4.34 6.28
C ASP A 213 -7.20 -3.86 6.58
N LEU A 214 -6.91 -3.66 7.87
CA LEU A 214 -5.63 -3.16 8.39
C LEU A 214 -4.59 -4.28 8.57
N ASP A 215 -4.89 -5.51 8.14
CA ASP A 215 -4.03 -6.70 8.33
C ASP A 215 -2.69 -6.68 7.59
N TRP A 216 -2.47 -5.75 6.66
CA TRP A 216 -1.19 -5.65 5.92
C TRP A 216 0.01 -5.22 6.79
N MET A 217 -0.23 -4.88 8.07
CA MET A 217 0.80 -4.60 9.07
C MET A 217 1.22 -5.83 9.89
N GLU A 218 0.48 -6.94 9.81
CA GLU A 218 0.75 -8.18 10.53
C GLU A 218 1.57 -9.13 9.63
N GLY A 219 2.70 -9.61 10.13
CA GLY A 219 3.57 -10.54 9.39
C GLY A 219 3.02 -11.96 9.41
N ASN A 220 3.03 -12.60 8.23
CA ASN A 220 2.83 -14.04 7.96
C ASN A 220 1.39 -14.53 7.82
N HIS A 221 0.81 -14.36 6.63
CA HIS A 221 -0.22 -15.27 6.13
C HIS A 221 0.32 -16.04 4.92
N ALA A 222 0.68 -17.30 5.16
CA ALA A 222 0.94 -18.26 4.09
C ALA A 222 -0.39 -18.54 3.38
N LEU A 223 -0.50 -18.07 2.13
CA LEU A 223 -1.65 -18.35 1.27
C LEU A 223 -1.64 -19.85 0.91
N THR A 224 -2.46 -20.65 1.58
CA THR A 224 -2.80 -22.00 1.10
C THR A 224 -3.85 -21.89 0.01
N PHE A 225 -3.45 -22.23 -1.21
CA PHE A 225 -4.29 -22.30 -2.39
C PHE A 225 -5.34 -23.40 -2.22
N ILE A 226 -6.61 -23.05 -1.98
CA ILE A 226 -7.73 -23.99 -1.96
C ILE A 226 -8.20 -24.22 -3.40
N GLY A 227 -7.63 -25.25 -4.03
CA GLY A 227 -8.14 -25.79 -5.29
C GLY A 227 -9.42 -26.58 -5.06
N HIS A 228 -10.56 -26.06 -5.52
CA HIS A 228 -11.79 -26.83 -5.68
C HIS A 228 -11.57 -27.97 -6.69
N GLN A 229 -11.60 -29.22 -6.24
CA GLN A 229 -11.79 -30.38 -7.12
C GLN A 229 -13.23 -30.87 -7.04
N VAL A 230 -13.88 -30.84 -8.21
CA VAL A 230 -15.20 -31.39 -8.47
C VAL A 230 -15.17 -32.91 -8.25
N LYS A 231 -16.08 -33.41 -7.41
CA LYS A 231 -16.30 -34.84 -7.16
C LYS A 231 -16.87 -35.52 -8.41
N LEU A 232 -16.18 -36.57 -8.88
CA LEU A 232 -16.79 -37.69 -9.60
C LEU A 232 -16.46 -38.96 -8.82
N GLY A 233 -17.51 -39.71 -8.50
CA GLY A 233 -17.48 -40.81 -7.53
C GLY A 233 -16.90 -42.13 -8.04
N GLY A 234 -16.68 -43.03 -7.08
CA GLY A 234 -16.51 -44.47 -7.36
C GLY A 234 -15.45 -45.16 -6.50
N GLY A 235 -15.86 -45.62 -5.30
CA GLY A 235 -15.52 -46.91 -4.66
C GLY A 235 -14.08 -47.40 -4.50
N GLY A 236 -13.77 -47.87 -3.28
CA GLY A 236 -12.75 -48.89 -3.03
C GLY A 236 -11.71 -48.50 -2.00
N GLY A 237 -11.86 -48.97 -0.76
CA GLY A 237 -11.00 -48.59 0.36
C GLY A 237 -9.68 -49.33 0.45
N LEU A 238 -8.80 -48.84 1.33
CA LEU A 238 -7.92 -49.64 2.19
C LEU A 238 -7.14 -48.74 3.17
N GLN A 239 -7.19 -49.17 4.43
CA GLN A 239 -6.11 -49.15 5.41
C GLN A 239 -5.69 -47.82 6.09
N SER A 240 -6.20 -47.71 7.31
CA SER A 240 -5.71 -46.94 8.45
C SER A 240 -4.23 -47.21 8.78
N HIS A 241 -3.47 -46.17 9.06
CA HIS A 241 -2.30 -46.25 9.96
C HIS A 241 -2.07 -44.89 10.66
N PHE A 242 -2.49 -44.81 11.92
CA PHE A 242 -2.00 -43.83 12.91
C PHE A 242 -0.79 -44.46 13.61
N PRO A 243 0.31 -43.74 13.88
CA PRO A 243 1.28 -44.19 14.86
C PRO A 243 0.83 -43.71 16.25
N PHE A 244 0.30 -44.66 17.02
CA PHE A 244 0.34 -44.68 18.48
C PHE A 244 1.81 -44.87 18.90
N PHE A 245 2.34 -44.00 19.76
CA PHE A 245 3.46 -44.34 20.63
C PHE A 245 2.95 -44.21 22.07
N MET A 246 2.59 -45.34 22.66
CA MET A 246 2.45 -45.50 24.11
C MET A 246 3.63 -46.35 24.60
N GLY A 247 4.22 -45.90 25.70
CA GLY A 247 5.01 -46.70 26.63
C GLY A 247 5.23 -45.83 27.87
N THR A 248 4.31 -45.83 28.84
CA THR A 248 4.39 -46.64 30.10
C THR A 248 5.78 -46.53 30.72
N GLY A 249 6.03 -45.82 31.80
CA GLY A 249 5.29 -45.77 33.06
C GLY A 249 6.21 -46.32 34.16
N ILE A 250 6.27 -45.68 35.32
CA ILE A 250 6.40 -46.27 36.65
C ILE A 250 6.35 -45.13 37.67
N SER A 251 5.51 -45.37 38.67
CA SER A 251 5.15 -44.55 39.81
C SER A 251 6.14 -44.71 40.98
N ASP A 252 6.13 -43.68 41.83
CA ASP A 252 6.18 -43.72 43.30
C ASP A 252 7.47 -43.76 44.13
N HIS A 253 7.41 -42.87 45.12
CA HIS A 253 7.99 -42.85 46.47
C HIS A 253 9.49 -42.58 46.68
N SER A 254 9.82 -41.36 47.11
CA SER A 254 10.11 -41.03 48.53
C SER A 254 10.14 -39.52 48.76
#